data_AF-A0ABD3N4U2-F1
#
_entry.id   AF-A0ABD3N4U2-F1
#
_cell.length_a   1.000
_cell.length_b   1.000
_cell.length_c   1.000
_cell.angle_alpha   90.00
_cell.angle_beta   90.00
_cell.angle_gamma   90.00
#
_symmetry.space_group_name_H-M   'P 1'
#
loop_
_entity.id
_entity.type
_entity.pdbx_description
1 polymer ?
#
loop_
_entity_poly.entity_id
_entity_poly.type
_entity_poly.pdbx_seq_one_letter_code
_entity_poly.pdbx_strand_id
1 'polypeptide(L)'
;MAMSDEEAVSSSLCYQQLNDPPGQLLPHHDSRSFEVDDSDNRHPPGPVVLLPEPPSWSLADTGGGRRKLVDDYNDDDFRRPPQLLSRDGPHHVTGEVFNSASHLFAGIMSLLSTVLLIMQSGRDVWKIISFGVYGLSLMFLFACSMLHHTISATEEVEARLRMLDYLAIYPLITGIFTPVCLVCLRDSVIGWSFLGVAWFLAFAGMTMTAMFGVERILMS
;
A
#
# COMPACT_ATOMS: atom_id res chain seq x y z
N MET A 1 -50.92 4.91 19.27
CA MET A 1 -49.74 5.80 19.23
C MET A 1 -49.94 6.66 17.99
N ALA A 2 -50.58 7.82 18.20
CA ALA A 2 -51.06 8.69 17.13
C ALA A 2 -49.88 9.43 16.49
N MET A 3 -49.78 9.32 15.17
CA MET A 3 -48.88 10.07 14.31
C MET A 3 -49.63 11.35 13.92
N SER A 4 -49.11 12.50 14.32
CA SER A 4 -49.75 13.82 14.20
C SER A 4 -49.89 14.28 12.75
N ASP A 5 -51.08 14.79 12.39
CA ASP A 5 -51.51 15.17 11.04
C ASP A 5 -50.72 16.31 10.36
N GLU A 6 -49.79 16.98 11.06
CA GLU A 6 -48.96 18.05 10.46
C GLU A 6 -47.86 17.54 9.52
N GLU A 7 -47.36 16.31 9.69
CA GLU A 7 -46.31 15.78 8.80
C GLU A 7 -46.86 15.36 7.42
N ALA A 8 -48.15 15.00 7.33
CA ALA A 8 -48.78 14.58 6.07
C ALA A 8 -49.07 15.74 5.11
N VAL A 9 -49.34 16.94 5.65
CA VAL A 9 -49.61 18.15 4.84
C VAL A 9 -48.31 18.80 4.36
N SER A 10 -47.25 18.76 5.18
CA SER A 10 -45.94 19.29 4.80
C SER A 10 -45.28 18.49 3.67
N SER A 11 -45.46 17.17 3.67
CA SER A 11 -44.89 16.29 2.65
C SER A 11 -45.62 16.35 1.30
N SER A 12 -46.92 16.69 1.27
CA SER A 12 -47.67 16.85 0.02
C SER A 12 -47.45 18.22 -0.66
N LEU A 13 -47.26 19.29 0.12
CA LEU A 13 -46.86 20.62 -0.41
C LEU A 13 -45.45 20.62 -1.02
N CYS A 14 -44.52 19.87 -0.43
CA CYS A 14 -43.15 19.77 -0.93
C CYS A 14 -43.05 19.00 -2.25
N TYR A 15 -43.96 18.05 -2.49
CA TYR A 15 -44.03 17.30 -3.76
C TYR A 15 -44.61 18.13 -4.91
N GLN A 16 -45.43 19.15 -4.63
CA GLN A 16 -46.13 19.90 -5.67
C GLN A 16 -45.31 21.09 -6.19
N GLN A 17 -44.37 21.62 -5.41
CA GLN A 17 -43.45 22.70 -5.83
C GLN A 17 -42.27 22.24 -6.69
N LEU A 18 -41.99 20.93 -6.73
CA LEU A 18 -40.87 20.37 -7.51
C LEU A 18 -41.23 20.01 -8.95
N ASN A 19 -42.52 20.08 -9.32
CA ASN A 19 -43.01 19.70 -10.65
C ASN A 19 -43.44 20.89 -11.52
N ASP A 20 -43.25 22.13 -11.07
CA ASP A 20 -43.48 23.30 -11.91
C ASP A 20 -42.21 23.64 -12.71
N PRO A 21 -42.23 23.58 -14.05
CA PRO A 21 -41.07 23.92 -14.87
C PRO A 21 -40.90 25.45 -14.95
N PRO A 22 -39.78 26.04 -14.49
CA PRO A 22 -39.55 27.46 -14.67
C PRO A 22 -39.02 27.72 -16.09
N GLY A 23 -39.92 28.07 -16.99
CA GLY A 23 -39.57 28.47 -18.35
C GLY A 23 -40.63 29.35 -18.99
N GLN A 24 -40.84 30.57 -18.49
CA GLN A 24 -41.53 31.59 -19.28
C GLN A 24 -41.18 33.01 -18.82
N LEU A 25 -40.39 33.72 -19.65
CA LEU A 25 -40.45 35.16 -19.92
C LEU A 25 -39.51 35.47 -21.11
N LEU A 26 -40.09 35.68 -22.31
CA LEU A 26 -39.47 36.21 -23.55
C LEU A 26 -39.35 37.77 -23.47
N PRO A 27 -38.86 38.54 -24.48
CA PRO A 27 -38.14 38.27 -25.75
C PRO A 27 -36.89 39.20 -25.99
N HIS A 28 -36.03 38.91 -26.98
CA HIS A 28 -35.54 39.94 -27.94
C HIS A 28 -34.81 39.33 -29.16
N HIS A 29 -35.34 39.68 -30.32
CA HIS A 29 -34.83 39.68 -31.70
C HIS A 29 -33.30 39.77 -31.86
N ASP A 30 -32.66 38.95 -32.71
CA ASP A 30 -32.26 39.39 -34.05
C ASP A 30 -31.77 38.24 -34.96
N SER A 31 -32.04 38.41 -36.24
CA SER A 31 -31.77 37.55 -37.39
C SER A 31 -30.54 38.02 -38.17
N ARG A 32 -29.84 37.08 -38.84
CA ARG A 32 -28.69 37.19 -39.80
C ARG A 32 -27.43 36.55 -39.20
N SER A 33 -26.65 35.70 -39.86
CA SER A 33 -26.38 35.55 -41.30
C SER A 33 -26.06 34.10 -41.65
N PHE A 34 -26.40 33.76 -42.88
CA PHE A 34 -25.92 32.65 -43.68
C PHE A 34 -24.39 32.66 -43.80
N GLU A 35 -23.73 31.56 -43.43
CA GLU A 35 -22.42 31.19 -44.00
C GLU A 35 -22.28 29.66 -43.99
N VAL A 36 -22.01 29.13 -45.18
CA VAL A 36 -21.76 27.72 -45.50
C VAL A 36 -20.26 27.50 -45.36
N ASP A 37 -19.81 26.48 -44.64
CA ASP A 37 -18.62 25.74 -45.07
C ASP A 37 -18.59 24.30 -44.57
N ASP A 38 -18.26 23.43 -45.51
CA ASP A 38 -18.11 21.99 -45.42
C ASP A 38 -16.83 21.66 -44.66
N SER A 39 -16.95 21.13 -43.45
CA SER A 39 -15.88 20.34 -42.84
C SER A 39 -16.48 19.22 -42.00
N ASP A 40 -16.72 18.15 -42.73
CA ASP A 40 -16.71 16.76 -42.31
C ASP A 40 -15.68 16.49 -41.18
N ASN A 41 -16.14 16.58 -39.92
CA ASN A 41 -15.61 15.78 -38.81
C ASN A 41 -16.54 15.81 -37.59
N ARG A 42 -17.73 15.22 -37.69
CA ARG A 42 -18.62 15.05 -36.52
C ARG A 42 -18.91 13.58 -36.27
N HIS A 43 -18.06 12.95 -35.46
CA HIS A 43 -18.48 11.83 -34.64
C HIS A 43 -19.75 12.23 -33.87
N PRO A 44 -20.76 11.34 -33.72
CA PRO A 44 -21.89 11.63 -32.85
C PRO A 44 -21.35 11.89 -31.44
N PRO A 45 -21.83 12.92 -30.70
CA PRO A 45 -21.48 13.05 -29.30
C PRO A 45 -21.95 11.77 -28.61
N GLY A 46 -21.00 11.02 -28.04
CA GLY A 46 -21.32 9.91 -27.15
C GLY A 46 -22.22 10.42 -26.01
N PRO A 47 -22.98 9.53 -25.35
CA PRO A 47 -23.84 9.92 -24.25
C PRO A 47 -23.04 10.75 -23.24
N VAL A 48 -23.49 11.97 -22.96
CA VAL A 48 -22.92 12.84 -21.94
C VAL A 48 -23.09 12.10 -20.61
N VAL A 49 -22.02 11.47 -20.15
CA VAL A 49 -21.96 10.91 -18.81
C VAL A 49 -21.92 12.10 -17.87
N LEU A 50 -23.09 12.46 -17.33
CA LEU A 50 -23.21 13.42 -16.24
C LEU A 50 -22.46 12.84 -15.05
N LEU A 51 -21.21 13.27 -14.85
CA LEU A 51 -20.49 12.98 -13.63
C LEU A 51 -21.29 13.58 -12.47
N PRO A 52 -21.43 12.86 -11.34
CA PRO A 52 -22.14 13.38 -10.18
C PRO A 52 -21.48 14.68 -9.72
N GLU A 53 -22.30 15.68 -9.41
CA GLU A 53 -21.85 16.95 -8.84
C GLU A 53 -20.93 16.68 -7.63
N PRO A 54 -19.79 17.36 -7.53
CA PRO A 54 -18.86 17.15 -6.43
C PRO A 54 -19.53 17.54 -5.10
N PRO A 55 -19.18 16.86 -4.00
CA PRO A 55 -19.75 17.12 -2.69
C PRO A 55 -19.55 18.58 -2.26
N SER A 56 -20.51 19.12 -1.52
CA SER A 56 -20.65 20.55 -1.16
C SER A 56 -19.45 21.18 -0.44
N TRP A 57 -18.50 20.38 0.06
CA TRP A 57 -17.25 20.87 0.62
C TRP A 57 -16.25 21.37 -0.45
N SER A 58 -16.46 21.04 -1.73
CA SER A 58 -15.59 21.44 -2.85
C SER A 58 -15.66 22.94 -3.17
N LEU A 59 -16.70 23.63 -2.71
CA LEU A 59 -16.89 25.08 -2.89
C LEU A 59 -16.54 25.89 -1.63
N ALA A 60 -15.71 25.35 -0.74
CA ALA A 60 -15.15 26.13 0.36
C ALA A 60 -14.25 27.25 -0.20
N ASP A 61 -14.78 28.46 -0.10
CA ASP A 61 -14.20 29.75 -0.45
C ASP A 61 -12.69 29.82 -0.19
N THR A 62 -11.91 29.89 -1.27
CA THR A 62 -10.52 30.35 -1.22
C THR A 62 -10.42 31.62 -2.06
N GLY A 63 -10.83 32.72 -1.46
CA GLY A 63 -10.57 34.06 -1.97
C GLY A 63 -9.10 34.24 -2.38
N GLY A 64 -8.91 34.74 -3.60
CA GLY A 64 -7.77 35.60 -3.93
C GLY A 64 -6.45 34.98 -4.42
N GLY A 65 -6.33 33.67 -4.67
CA GLY A 65 -5.04 33.07 -5.06
C GLY A 65 -4.98 32.22 -6.34
N ARG A 66 -6.09 31.65 -6.81
CA ARG A 66 -6.06 30.51 -7.76
C ARG A 66 -5.88 30.90 -9.24
N ARG A 67 -6.04 32.17 -9.61
CA ARG A 67 -5.95 32.60 -11.02
C ARG A 67 -4.53 32.62 -11.60
N LYS A 68 -3.48 32.45 -10.79
CA LYS A 68 -2.09 32.42 -11.28
C LYS A 68 -1.49 31.01 -11.44
N LEU A 69 -2.19 29.97 -10.97
CA LEU A 69 -1.68 28.59 -11.02
C LEU A 69 -2.17 27.79 -12.24
N VAL A 70 -3.16 28.30 -12.97
CA VAL A 70 -3.69 27.63 -14.17
C VAL A 70 -2.94 28.07 -15.43
N ASP A 71 -2.32 29.25 -15.43
CA ASP A 71 -1.69 29.84 -16.62
C ASP A 71 -0.20 29.44 -16.80
N ASP A 72 0.37 28.62 -15.92
CA ASP A 72 1.77 28.15 -16.00
C ASP A 72 1.88 26.67 -16.42
N TYR A 73 0.78 26.06 -16.88
CA TYR A 73 0.78 24.68 -17.34
C TYR A 73 1.27 24.61 -18.80
N ASN A 74 2.60 24.53 -18.96
CA ASN A 74 3.23 24.31 -20.25
C ASN A 74 2.95 22.88 -20.75
N ASP A 75 2.41 22.75 -21.98
CA ASP A 75 2.08 21.47 -22.63
C ASP A 75 3.29 20.52 -22.84
N ASP A 76 4.52 21.00 -22.61
CA ASP A 76 5.75 20.21 -22.66
C ASP A 76 5.89 19.19 -21.50
N ASP A 77 5.06 19.29 -20.45
CA ASP A 77 5.09 18.36 -19.31
C ASP A 77 4.63 16.93 -19.69
N PHE A 78 3.77 16.80 -20.73
CA PHE A 78 3.21 15.52 -21.16
C PHE A 78 4.23 14.54 -21.79
N ARG A 79 5.41 15.05 -22.20
CA ARG A 79 6.50 14.20 -22.74
C ARG A 79 7.38 13.61 -21.65
N ARG A 80 7.29 14.09 -20.42
CA ARG A 80 7.99 13.50 -19.28
C ARG A 80 7.06 12.41 -18.73
N PRO A 81 7.51 11.16 -18.55
CA PRO A 81 6.74 10.24 -17.73
C PRO A 81 6.44 10.98 -16.42
N PRO A 82 5.20 10.95 -15.91
CA PRO A 82 4.90 11.60 -14.64
C PRO A 82 5.94 11.08 -13.68
N GLN A 83 6.74 11.99 -13.11
CA GLN A 83 7.51 11.67 -11.92
C GLN A 83 6.44 11.18 -10.96
N LEU A 84 6.30 9.85 -10.85
CA LEU A 84 5.40 9.21 -9.92
C LEU A 84 5.66 9.94 -8.63
N LEU A 85 4.67 10.70 -8.19
CA LEU A 85 4.72 11.56 -7.02
C LEU A 85 5.46 10.74 -5.96
N SER A 86 6.76 11.00 -5.79
CA SER A 86 7.52 10.25 -4.80
C SER A 86 6.74 10.55 -3.54
N ARG A 87 6.30 9.52 -2.86
CA ARG A 87 5.50 9.62 -1.64
C ARG A 87 6.38 10.16 -0.49
N ASP A 88 7.34 10.99 -0.82
CA ASP A 88 8.42 11.46 -0.03
C ASP A 88 8.18 12.97 0.04
N GLY A 89 7.41 13.35 1.07
CA GLY A 89 7.60 14.64 1.69
C GLY A 89 9.09 14.85 2.03
N PRO A 90 9.50 16.10 2.33
CA PRO A 90 10.91 16.50 2.43
C PRO A 90 11.71 15.42 3.15
N HIS A 91 12.73 14.85 2.49
CA HIS A 91 13.55 13.72 2.97
C HIS A 91 13.63 13.72 4.50
N HIS A 92 12.74 12.96 5.13
CA HIS A 92 12.74 12.82 6.56
C HIS A 92 13.88 11.85 6.83
N VAL A 93 15.09 12.38 7.00
CA VAL A 93 16.22 11.67 7.63
C VAL A 93 15.74 10.98 8.91
N THR A 94 14.74 11.57 9.57
CA THR A 94 14.00 10.99 10.70
C THR A 94 13.30 9.66 10.41
N GLY A 95 12.73 9.45 9.22
CA GLY A 95 12.06 8.20 8.84
C GLY A 95 13.04 7.06 8.57
N GLU A 96 14.12 7.33 7.84
CA GLU A 96 15.19 6.35 7.57
C GLU A 96 15.97 5.97 8.83
N VAL A 97 16.25 6.95 9.70
CA VAL A 97 16.89 6.72 11.01
C VAL A 97 15.96 5.95 11.95
N PHE A 98 14.66 6.25 11.96
CA PHE A 98 13.70 5.50 12.77
C PHE A 98 13.57 4.04 12.33
N ASN A 99 13.55 3.79 11.01
CA ASN A 99 13.53 2.43 10.48
C ASN A 99 14.79 1.66 10.92
N SER A 100 15.97 2.25 10.70
CA SER A 100 17.26 1.66 11.09
C SER A 100 17.36 1.41 12.60
N ALA A 101 16.91 2.37 13.42
CA ALA A 101 16.90 2.25 14.87
C ALA A 101 15.93 1.16 15.36
N SER A 102 14.77 1.02 14.70
CA SER A 102 13.79 -0.04 15.02
C SER A 102 14.35 -1.42 14.70
N HIS A 103 15.06 -1.58 13.58
CA HIS A 103 15.73 -2.84 13.23
C HIS A 103 16.86 -3.20 14.20
N LEU A 104 17.70 -2.22 14.59
CA LEU A 104 18.76 -2.45 15.57
C LEU A 104 18.19 -2.84 16.94
N PHE A 105 17.16 -2.12 17.40
CA PHE A 105 16.47 -2.43 18.65
C PHE A 105 15.86 -3.83 18.62
N ALA A 106 15.20 -4.19 17.52
CA ALA A 106 14.61 -5.50 17.35
C ALA A 106 15.67 -6.62 17.28
N GLY A 107 16.84 -6.35 16.70
CA GLY A 107 17.99 -7.26 16.72
C GLY A 107 18.52 -7.53 18.14
N ILE A 108 18.66 -6.48 18.96
CA ILE A 108 19.06 -6.62 20.37
C ILE A 108 18.01 -7.41 21.17
N MET A 109 16.73 -7.06 20.98
CA MET A 109 15.62 -7.77 21.64
C MET A 109 15.52 -9.23 21.21
N SER A 110 15.81 -9.55 19.95
CA SER A 110 15.87 -10.92 19.45
C SER A 110 16.97 -11.73 20.15
N LEU A 111 18.18 -11.17 20.27
CA LEU A 111 19.28 -11.82 20.98
C LEU A 111 18.91 -12.08 22.45
N LEU A 112 18.37 -11.06 23.14
CA LEU A 112 17.96 -11.18 24.54
C LEU A 112 16.85 -12.22 24.71
N SER A 113 15.82 -12.19 23.86
CA SER A 113 14.73 -13.16 23.87
C SER A 113 15.25 -14.59 23.68
N THR A 114 16.17 -14.79 22.75
CA THR A 114 16.78 -16.10 22.47
C THR A 114 17.52 -16.64 23.69
N VAL A 115 18.35 -15.81 24.32
CA VAL A 115 19.08 -16.19 25.54
C VAL A 115 18.13 -16.55 26.67
N LEU A 116 17.10 -15.73 26.92
CA LEU A 116 16.11 -15.98 27.98
C LEU A 116 15.34 -17.28 27.73
N LEU A 117 14.91 -17.54 26.50
CA LEU A 117 14.22 -18.78 26.14
C LEU A 117 15.10 -20.02 26.32
N ILE A 118 16.38 -19.94 25.91
CA ILE A 118 17.35 -21.02 26.12
C ILE A 118 17.59 -21.25 27.62
N MET A 119 17.71 -20.19 28.43
CA MET A 119 17.84 -20.36 29.89
C MET A 119 16.61 -21.04 30.51
N GLN A 120 15.42 -20.68 30.05
CA GLN A 120 14.16 -21.28 30.52
C GLN A 120 13.98 -22.74 30.07
N SER A 121 14.65 -23.16 28.99
CA SER A 121 14.54 -24.51 28.44
C SER A 121 15.12 -25.61 29.33
N GLY A 122 16.02 -25.25 30.26
CA GLY A 122 16.68 -26.21 31.14
C GLY A 122 17.56 -27.19 30.36
N ARG A 123 17.29 -28.50 30.50
CA ARG A 123 18.02 -29.58 29.80
C ARG A 123 17.18 -30.27 28.71
N ASP A 124 16.01 -29.70 28.38
CA ASP A 124 15.12 -30.26 27.37
C ASP A 124 15.62 -29.90 25.97
N VAL A 125 16.18 -30.90 25.28
CA VAL A 125 16.78 -30.74 23.94
C VAL A 125 15.78 -30.16 22.94
N TRP A 126 14.50 -30.54 23.01
CA TRP A 126 13.49 -30.05 22.07
C TRP A 126 13.25 -28.56 22.24
N LYS A 127 13.14 -28.09 23.48
CA LYS A 127 12.99 -26.66 23.77
C LYS A 127 14.21 -25.87 23.32
N ILE A 128 15.42 -26.37 23.57
CA ILE A 128 16.68 -25.73 23.15
C ILE A 128 16.71 -25.57 21.63
N ILE A 129 16.46 -26.65 20.88
CA ILE A 129 16.48 -26.62 19.41
C ILE A 129 15.41 -25.67 18.89
N SER A 130 14.20 -25.75 19.41
CA SER A 130 13.09 -24.94 18.90
C SER A 130 13.28 -23.45 19.13
N PHE A 131 13.68 -23.08 20.34
CA PHE A 131 13.95 -21.68 20.69
C PHE A 131 15.21 -21.18 19.97
N GLY A 132 16.21 -22.04 19.76
CA GLY A 132 17.39 -21.72 18.95
C GLY A 132 17.03 -21.40 17.51
N VAL A 133 16.17 -22.20 16.86
CA VAL A 133 15.70 -21.96 15.49
C VAL A 133 14.90 -20.66 15.39
N TYR A 134 13.96 -20.43 16.32
CA TYR A 134 13.20 -19.18 16.40
C TYR A 134 14.13 -17.97 16.54
N GLY A 135 15.05 -18.01 17.51
CA GLY A 135 16.00 -16.95 17.77
C GLY A 135 16.94 -16.68 16.59
N LEU A 136 17.51 -17.74 16.02
CA LEU A 136 18.41 -17.64 14.87
C LEU A 136 17.72 -17.03 13.65
N SER A 137 16.44 -17.36 13.41
CA SER A 137 15.68 -16.78 12.29
C SER A 137 15.45 -15.27 12.45
N LEU A 138 15.14 -14.80 13.67
CA LEU A 138 15.03 -13.37 13.97
C LEU A 138 16.38 -12.66 13.85
N MET A 139 17.44 -13.23 14.43
CA MET A 139 18.79 -12.67 14.33
C MET A 139 19.25 -12.59 12.88
N PHE A 140 18.96 -13.60 12.07
CA PHE A 140 19.28 -13.62 10.64
C PHE A 140 18.56 -12.50 9.89
N LEU A 141 17.24 -12.31 10.12
CA LEU A 141 16.47 -11.22 9.52
C LEU A 141 17.06 -9.84 9.88
N PHE A 142 17.30 -9.57 11.16
CA PHE A 142 17.84 -8.28 11.58
C PHE A 142 19.29 -8.09 11.14
N ALA A 143 20.08 -9.16 11.04
CA ALA A 143 21.42 -9.11 10.48
C ALA A 143 21.38 -8.73 9.00
N CYS A 144 20.52 -9.35 8.18
CA CYS A 144 20.38 -9.01 6.76
C CYS A 144 20.00 -7.54 6.56
N SER A 145 19.02 -7.05 7.33
CA SER A 145 18.60 -5.64 7.30
C SER A 145 19.74 -4.68 7.68
N MET A 146 20.51 -5.01 8.73
CA MET A 146 21.69 -4.22 9.13
C MET A 146 22.81 -4.25 8.09
N LEU A 147 23.12 -5.43 7.53
CA LEU A 147 24.17 -5.59 6.52
C LEU A 147 23.85 -4.78 5.26
N HIS A 148 22.60 -4.80 4.80
CA HIS A 148 22.14 -3.99 3.66
C HIS A 148 22.39 -2.48 3.87
N HIS A 149 22.20 -1.97 5.08
CA HIS A 149 22.41 -0.54 5.37
C HIS A 149 23.87 -0.16 5.69
N THR A 150 24.68 -1.11 6.17
CA THR A 150 26.05 -0.81 6.64
C THR A 150 27.12 -1.03 5.58
N ILE A 151 26.85 -1.88 4.59
CA ILE A 151 27.82 -2.22 3.54
C ILE A 151 27.49 -1.39 2.29
N SER A 152 28.18 -0.27 2.13
CA SER A 152 28.28 0.45 0.85
C SER A 152 29.42 -0.15 0.04
N ALA A 153 29.12 -1.17 -0.76
CA ALA A 153 30.10 -1.88 -1.59
C ALA A 153 29.73 -1.77 -3.08
N THR A 154 30.37 -2.56 -3.93
CA THR A 154 30.05 -2.64 -5.36
C THR A 154 28.57 -2.99 -5.60
N GLU A 155 27.98 -2.51 -6.69
CA GLU A 155 26.59 -2.77 -7.13
C GLU A 155 26.17 -4.25 -6.98
N GLU A 156 27.07 -5.19 -7.30
CA GLU A 156 26.81 -6.63 -7.18
C GLU A 156 26.59 -7.09 -5.72
N VAL A 157 27.32 -6.50 -4.77
CA VAL A 157 27.21 -6.83 -3.34
C VAL A 157 25.93 -6.25 -2.77
N GLU A 158 25.58 -5.02 -3.14
CA GLU A 158 24.34 -4.38 -2.72
C GLU A 158 23.11 -5.16 -3.21
N ALA A 159 23.11 -5.58 -4.49
CA ALA A 159 22.06 -6.42 -5.06
C ALA A 159 21.90 -7.77 -4.31
N ARG A 160 23.02 -8.42 -3.95
CA ARG A 160 22.99 -9.67 -3.17
C ARG A 160 22.48 -9.45 -1.75
N LEU A 161 22.84 -8.36 -1.09
CA LEU A 161 22.37 -8.04 0.27
C LEU A 161 20.87 -7.74 0.27
N ARG A 162 20.37 -7.01 -0.73
CA ARG A 162 18.94 -6.74 -0.92
C ARG A 162 18.15 -8.03 -1.14
N MET A 163 18.72 -8.96 -1.91
CA MET A 163 18.15 -10.30 -2.10
C MET A 163 18.13 -11.10 -0.79
N LEU A 164 19.21 -11.08 -0.01
CA LEU A 164 19.27 -11.80 1.26
C LEU A 164 18.22 -11.29 2.26
N ASP A 165 17.99 -9.98 2.34
CA ASP A 165 16.94 -9.39 3.17
C ASP A 165 15.55 -9.86 2.73
N TYR A 166 15.29 -9.92 1.43
CA TYR A 166 14.06 -10.49 0.87
C TYR A 166 13.91 -11.99 1.19
N LEU A 167 15.00 -12.76 1.14
CA LEU A 167 14.98 -14.19 1.45
C LEU A 167 14.86 -14.47 2.96
N ALA A 168 15.26 -13.54 3.83
CA ALA A 168 15.29 -13.74 5.27
C ALA A 168 13.89 -13.85 5.91
N ILE A 169 12.84 -13.38 5.23
CA ILE A 169 11.45 -13.54 5.70
C ILE A 169 10.97 -15.00 5.67
N TYR A 170 11.43 -15.80 4.70
CA TYR A 170 11.02 -17.20 4.55
C TYR A 170 11.36 -18.05 5.80
N PRO A 171 12.62 -18.10 6.27
CA PRO A 171 12.96 -18.84 7.48
C PRO A 171 12.41 -18.18 8.76
N LEU A 172 12.14 -16.87 8.76
CA LEU A 172 11.48 -16.20 9.90
C LEU A 172 10.06 -16.74 10.10
N ILE A 173 9.26 -16.81 9.03
CA ILE A 173 7.87 -17.28 9.09
C ILE A 173 7.82 -18.71 9.63
N THR A 174 8.69 -19.61 9.20
CA THR A 174 8.72 -20.99 9.72
C THR A 174 9.34 -21.06 11.11
N GLY A 175 10.31 -20.21 11.40
CA GLY A 175 10.99 -20.11 12.69
C GLY A 175 10.03 -19.78 13.84
N ILE A 176 9.07 -18.87 13.64
CA ILE A 176 8.08 -18.51 14.66
C ILE A 176 7.11 -19.65 15.01
N PHE A 177 6.83 -20.55 14.07
CA PHE A 177 5.96 -21.70 14.31
C PHE A 177 6.69 -22.92 14.87
N THR A 178 8.00 -23.02 14.68
CA THR A 178 8.82 -24.14 15.16
C THR A 178 8.67 -24.41 16.67
N PRO A 179 8.76 -23.44 17.60
CA PRO A 179 8.57 -23.70 19.03
C PRO A 179 7.15 -24.13 19.39
N VAL A 180 6.14 -23.60 18.70
CA VAL A 180 4.75 -24.05 18.90
C VAL A 180 4.61 -25.52 18.50
N CYS A 181 5.20 -25.92 17.38
CA CYS A 181 5.09 -27.29 16.88
C CYS A 181 5.88 -28.29 17.73
N LEU A 182 7.13 -27.98 18.06
CA LEU A 182 8.03 -28.88 18.78
C LEU A 182 7.79 -28.95 20.29
N VAL A 183 7.24 -27.90 20.90
CA VAL A 183 6.99 -27.86 22.36
C VAL A 183 5.53 -28.19 22.68
N CYS A 184 4.57 -27.60 21.96
CA CYS A 184 3.14 -27.77 22.28
C CYS A 184 2.51 -28.96 21.55
N LEU A 185 2.88 -29.23 20.30
CA LEU A 185 2.26 -30.25 19.44
C LEU A 185 3.18 -31.44 19.15
N ARG A 186 4.24 -31.63 19.94
CA ARG A 186 5.27 -32.65 19.71
C ARG A 186 4.71 -34.06 19.55
N ASP A 187 3.74 -34.41 20.39
CA ASP A 187 3.20 -35.77 20.44
C ASP A 187 2.07 -35.98 19.40
N SER A 188 1.79 -34.96 18.57
CA SER A 188 0.79 -35.00 17.50
C SER A 188 1.43 -35.07 16.13
N VAL A 189 0.92 -35.98 15.28
CA VAL A 189 1.32 -36.12 13.87
C VAL A 189 1.09 -34.81 13.09
N ILE A 190 0.10 -34.01 13.52
CA ILE A 190 -0.24 -32.74 12.88
C ILE A 190 0.90 -31.72 13.06
N GLY A 191 1.54 -31.68 14.23
CA GLY A 191 2.65 -30.75 14.52
C GLY A 191 3.86 -31.01 13.62
N TRP A 192 4.22 -32.29 13.46
CA TRP A 192 5.32 -32.70 12.58
C TRP A 192 5.01 -32.49 11.10
N SER A 193 3.77 -32.77 10.68
CA SER A 193 3.34 -32.56 9.29
C SER A 193 3.37 -31.08 8.92
N PHE A 194 2.84 -30.21 9.79
CA PHE A 194 2.87 -28.77 9.58
C PHE A 194 4.31 -28.24 9.53
N LEU A 195 5.17 -28.69 10.45
CA LEU A 195 6.58 -28.30 10.47
C LEU A 195 7.27 -28.69 9.15
N GLY A 196 7.10 -29.94 8.70
CA GLY A 196 7.70 -30.42 7.46
C GLY A 196 7.23 -29.64 6.24
N VAL A 197 5.92 -29.40 6.12
CA VAL A 197 5.34 -28.62 5.02
C VAL A 197 5.79 -27.17 5.05
N ALA A 198 5.78 -26.53 6.22
CA ALA A 198 6.18 -25.13 6.37
C ALA A 198 7.64 -24.93 5.96
N TRP A 199 8.56 -25.77 6.47
CA TRP A 199 9.98 -25.72 6.11
C TRP A 199 10.21 -26.07 4.64
N PHE A 200 9.50 -27.06 4.10
CA PHE A 200 9.55 -27.37 2.67
C PHE A 200 9.15 -26.16 1.83
N LEU A 201 8.05 -25.48 2.18
CA LEU A 201 7.56 -24.31 1.44
C LEU A 201 8.51 -23.11 1.56
N ALA A 202 9.14 -22.92 2.73
CA ALA A 202 10.15 -21.88 2.91
C ALA A 202 11.39 -22.15 2.06
N PHE A 203 11.92 -23.37 2.04
CA PHE A 203 13.06 -23.71 1.19
C PHE A 203 12.70 -23.70 -0.30
N ALA A 204 11.51 -24.18 -0.67
CA ALA A 204 11.02 -24.11 -2.04
C ALA A 204 10.89 -22.65 -2.51
N GLY A 205 10.28 -21.78 -1.70
CA GLY A 205 10.17 -20.35 -1.98
C GLY A 205 11.53 -19.67 -2.08
N MET A 206 12.43 -19.96 -1.14
CA MET A 206 13.80 -19.42 -1.14
C MET A 206 14.59 -19.84 -2.38
N THR A 207 14.55 -21.12 -2.74
CA THR A 207 15.23 -21.65 -3.92
C THR A 207 14.63 -21.12 -5.21
N MET A 208 13.30 -21.05 -5.32
CA MET A 208 12.64 -20.43 -6.48
C MET A 208 13.05 -18.96 -6.63
N THR A 209 12.98 -18.17 -5.57
CA THR A 209 13.38 -16.75 -5.62
C THR A 209 14.86 -16.59 -5.96
N ALA A 210 15.74 -17.42 -5.40
CA ALA A 210 17.17 -17.39 -5.69
C ALA A 210 17.51 -17.85 -7.12
N MET A 211 16.80 -18.86 -7.65
CA MET A 211 17.05 -19.42 -8.98
C MET A 211 16.41 -18.62 -10.12
N PHE A 212 15.17 -18.16 -9.93
CA PHE A 212 14.45 -17.36 -10.94
C PHE A 212 14.92 -15.90 -11.00
N GLY A 213 15.92 -15.56 -10.19
CA GLY A 213 16.87 -14.52 -10.53
C GLY A 213 16.21 -13.16 -10.64
N VAL A 214 16.25 -12.45 -9.52
CA VAL A 214 16.11 -10.99 -9.42
C VAL A 214 17.03 -10.24 -10.41
N GLU A 215 17.99 -10.90 -11.08
CA GLU A 215 18.70 -10.40 -12.28
C GLU A 215 17.76 -9.82 -13.35
N ARG A 216 16.51 -10.30 -13.47
CA ARG A 216 15.51 -9.70 -14.37
C ARG A 216 14.71 -8.54 -13.78
N ILE A 217 14.66 -8.40 -12.45
CA ILE A 217 13.81 -7.43 -11.74
C ILE A 217 14.63 -6.22 -11.27
N LEU A 218 15.93 -6.37 -11.03
CA LEU A 218 16.83 -5.26 -10.65
C LEU A 218 17.54 -4.59 -11.85
N MET A 219 17.45 -5.17 -13.05
CA MET A 219 18.05 -4.62 -14.28
C MET A 219 17.02 -4.09 -15.30
N SER A 220 15.73 -4.06 -14.97
CA SER A 220 14.65 -3.46 -15.78
C SER A 220 14.07 -2.23 -15.12
#